data_AF-A0AB32TKG8-F1
#
_entry.id   AF-A0AB32TKG8-F1
#
_cell.length_a   1.000
_cell.length_b   1.000
_cell.length_c   1.000
_cell.angle_alpha   90.00
_cell.angle_beta   90.00
_cell.angle_gamma   90.00
#
_symmetry.space_group_name_H-M   'P 1'
#
loop_
_entity.id
_entity.type
_entity.pdbx_description
1 polymer ?
#
loop_
_entity_poly.entity_id
_entity_poly.type
_entity_poly.pdbx_seq_one_letter_code
_entity_poly.pdbx_strand_id
1 'polypeptide(L)'
;MCGGQLRGPVGIITSPNFPVQYDNYANCTWIITASDPSKVIKLTFEEFGLEQSYDTLTVGDGSVIGDQRTVFYVLSGTMTPDLVVSTSHQMWLNFKTDFSIGFLGFKVSYEEIDQGSCGDPGIPAYGKREGTGFQHGDKLYFECQPVFEHVVKMTIICQKNNQWSAKKPSCKCK
;
A
#
# COMPACT_ATOMS: atom_id res chain seq x y z
N MET A 1 -9.15 -21.42 -0.01
CA MET A 1 -9.20 -20.79 -1.35
C MET A 1 -9.02 -19.30 -1.17
N CYS A 2 -8.13 -18.68 -1.94
CA CYS A 2 -7.82 -17.26 -1.87
C CYS A 2 -7.44 -16.75 -3.27
N GLY A 3 -7.35 -15.44 -3.44
CA GLY A 3 -7.14 -14.83 -4.74
C GLY A 3 -8.43 -14.56 -5.51
N GLY A 4 -8.31 -14.07 -6.73
CA GLY A 4 -9.43 -13.83 -7.64
C GLY A 4 -9.28 -12.59 -8.50
N GLN A 5 -10.29 -12.37 -9.35
CA GLN A 5 -10.43 -11.16 -10.16
C GLN A 5 -11.40 -10.22 -9.43
N LEU A 6 -10.92 -9.03 -9.06
CA LEU A 6 -11.68 -8.02 -8.34
C LEU A 6 -11.98 -6.86 -9.28
N ARG A 7 -13.22 -6.37 -9.23
CA ARG A 7 -13.69 -5.26 -10.04
C ARG A 7 -14.54 -4.33 -9.21
N GLY A 8 -14.42 -3.03 -9.47
CA GLY A 8 -15.25 -2.00 -8.86
C GLY A 8 -14.44 -0.86 -8.25
N PRO A 9 -15.12 0.22 -7.87
CA PRO A 9 -14.51 1.47 -7.43
C PRO A 9 -13.80 1.36 -6.08
N VAL A 10 -14.23 0.43 -5.24
CA VAL A 10 -13.66 0.17 -3.93
C VAL A 10 -13.75 -1.30 -3.59
N GLY A 11 -12.91 -1.76 -2.68
CA GLY A 11 -13.05 -3.08 -2.06
C GLY A 11 -11.96 -3.36 -1.04
N ILE A 12 -11.99 -4.57 -0.49
CA ILE A 12 -11.09 -5.01 0.58
C ILE A 12 -10.49 -6.35 0.20
N ILE A 13 -9.20 -6.51 0.44
CA ILE A 13 -8.45 -7.76 0.30
C ILE A 13 -7.84 -8.08 1.65
N THR A 14 -7.99 -9.32 2.09
CA THR A 14 -7.33 -9.84 3.28
C THR A 14 -6.50 -11.06 2.94
N SER A 15 -5.47 -11.31 3.76
CA SER A 15 -4.85 -12.64 3.80
C SER A 15 -5.91 -13.71 4.12
N PRO A 16 -5.66 -14.99 3.73
CA PRO A 16 -6.50 -16.09 4.17
C PRO A 16 -6.67 -16.09 5.68
N ASN A 17 -7.89 -16.41 6.15
CA ASN A 17 -8.25 -16.56 7.57
C ASN A 17 -8.22 -15.27 8.42
N PHE A 18 -7.82 -14.10 7.89
CA PHE A 18 -7.76 -12.85 8.64
C PHE A 18 -9.06 -12.58 9.44
N PRO A 19 -9.00 -12.16 10.72
CA PRO A 19 -7.82 -11.77 11.50
C PRO A 19 -7.14 -12.95 12.21
N VAL A 20 -7.37 -14.19 11.79
CA VAL A 20 -6.62 -15.36 12.23
C VAL A 20 -5.36 -15.51 11.38
N GLN A 21 -4.36 -16.17 11.96
CA GLN A 21 -3.10 -16.49 11.29
C GLN A 21 -3.32 -17.11 9.90
N TYR A 22 -2.56 -16.65 8.91
CA TYR A 22 -2.59 -17.23 7.57
C TYR A 22 -1.91 -18.61 7.53
N ASP A 23 -2.32 -19.44 6.57
CA ASP A 23 -1.78 -20.78 6.39
C ASP A 23 -0.37 -20.76 5.77
N ASN A 24 0.44 -21.77 6.10
CA ASN A 24 1.73 -22.00 5.44
C ASN A 24 1.51 -22.47 3.98
N TYR A 25 2.53 -22.30 3.13
CA TYR A 25 2.50 -22.65 1.70
C TYR A 25 1.38 -21.97 0.89
N ALA A 26 0.87 -20.83 1.35
CA ALA A 26 -0.12 -20.07 0.62
C ALA A 26 0.50 -19.48 -0.67
N ASN A 27 -0.29 -19.47 -1.74
CA ASN A 27 0.03 -18.75 -2.97
C ASN A 27 -1.26 -18.14 -3.52
N CYS A 28 -1.60 -16.96 -3.01
CA CYS A 28 -2.80 -16.24 -3.37
C CYS A 28 -2.48 -15.14 -4.38
N THR A 29 -3.31 -15.00 -5.40
CA THR A 29 -3.12 -13.99 -6.44
C THR A 29 -4.40 -13.22 -6.69
N TRP A 30 -4.33 -11.90 -6.66
CA TRP A 30 -5.45 -11.03 -7.00
C TRP A 30 -5.09 -10.15 -8.18
N ILE A 31 -6.05 -9.92 -9.07
CA ILE A 31 -6.00 -8.85 -10.07
C ILE A 31 -7.16 -7.93 -9.78
N ILE A 32 -6.86 -6.66 -9.53
CA ILE A 32 -7.83 -5.59 -9.35
C ILE A 32 -7.94 -4.87 -10.69
N THR A 33 -9.16 -4.64 -11.16
CA THR A 33 -9.44 -3.86 -12.37
C THR A 33 -10.41 -2.75 -12.02
N ALA A 34 -9.98 -1.50 -12.25
CA ALA A 34 -10.85 -0.34 -12.12
C ALA A 34 -12.03 -0.46 -13.09
N SER A 35 -13.21 -0.06 -12.61
CA SER A 35 -14.44 0.06 -13.36
C SER A 35 -14.38 1.17 -14.42
N ASP A 36 -13.70 2.29 -14.12
CA ASP A 36 -13.36 3.32 -15.08
C ASP A 36 -11.93 3.15 -15.61
N PRO A 37 -11.72 2.87 -16.91
CA PRO A 37 -10.38 2.68 -17.49
C PRO A 37 -9.51 3.94 -17.51
N SER A 38 -10.07 5.12 -17.21
CA SER A 38 -9.34 6.38 -17.02
C SER A 38 -8.83 6.60 -15.59
N LYS A 39 -9.19 5.72 -14.65
CA LYS A 39 -8.76 5.77 -13.25
C LYS A 39 -7.57 4.83 -13.00
N VAL A 40 -6.91 5.07 -11.87
CA VAL A 40 -5.88 4.18 -11.31
C VAL A 40 -6.33 3.68 -9.94
N ILE A 41 -5.64 2.69 -9.40
CA ILE A 41 -6.01 1.97 -8.19
C ILE A 41 -5.04 2.35 -7.07
N LYS A 42 -5.56 2.83 -5.95
CA LYS A 42 -4.80 3.07 -4.72
C LYS A 42 -5.07 1.95 -3.72
N LEU A 43 -4.00 1.35 -3.20
CA LEU A 43 -4.03 0.46 -2.04
C LEU A 43 -3.74 1.24 -0.77
N THR A 44 -4.50 0.98 0.28
CA THR A 44 -4.25 1.50 1.64
C THR A 44 -4.19 0.32 2.61
N PHE A 45 -3.05 0.15 3.28
CA PHE A 45 -2.83 -0.92 4.25
C PHE A 45 -3.37 -0.50 5.61
N GLU A 46 -4.32 -1.27 6.14
CA GLU A 46 -4.87 -1.07 7.49
C GLU A 46 -4.09 -1.90 8.50
N GLU A 47 -3.83 -3.17 8.19
CA GLU A 47 -3.09 -4.11 9.03
C GLU A 47 -2.07 -4.86 8.17
N PHE A 48 -0.88 -5.12 8.72
CA PHE A 48 0.17 -5.84 8.02
C PHE A 48 1.14 -6.52 9.00
N GLY A 49 1.22 -7.85 8.91
CA GLY A 49 2.15 -8.67 9.66
C GLY A 49 2.39 -9.97 8.91
N LEU A 50 3.59 -10.10 8.35
CA LEU A 50 4.11 -11.28 7.67
C LEU A 50 5.45 -11.69 8.28
N GLU A 51 5.86 -12.94 8.09
CA GLU A 51 7.21 -13.36 8.43
C GLU A 51 8.25 -12.53 7.66
N GLN A 52 9.16 -11.89 8.39
CA GLN A 52 10.14 -11.01 7.78
C GLN A 52 11.08 -11.79 6.86
N SER A 53 11.18 -11.34 5.61
CA SER A 53 12.07 -11.90 4.59
C SER A 53 11.74 -13.30 4.05
N TYR A 54 10.74 -14.00 4.59
CA TYR A 54 10.31 -15.33 4.12
C TYR A 54 8.93 -15.30 3.46
N ASP A 55 7.99 -14.59 4.08
CA ASP A 55 6.64 -14.40 3.55
C ASP A 55 6.52 -13.04 2.88
N THR A 56 5.86 -13.01 1.72
CA THR A 56 5.82 -11.80 0.90
C THR A 56 4.44 -11.50 0.35
N LEU A 57 4.08 -10.22 0.38
CA LEU A 57 3.04 -9.65 -0.46
C LEU A 57 3.72 -8.80 -1.55
N THR A 58 3.75 -9.34 -2.76
CA THR A 58 4.25 -8.61 -3.92
C THR A 58 3.11 -7.80 -4.55
N VAL A 59 3.35 -6.52 -4.82
CA VAL A 59 2.41 -5.60 -5.46
C VAL A 59 3.01 -5.12 -6.78
N GLY A 60 2.25 -5.23 -7.88
CA GLY A 60 2.71 -4.78 -9.20
C GLY A 60 1.60 -4.21 -10.07
N ASP A 61 2.01 -3.45 -11.09
CA ASP A 61 1.11 -2.79 -12.04
C ASP A 61 0.66 -3.74 -13.16
N GLY A 62 -0.53 -3.46 -13.72
CA GLY A 62 -1.09 -4.18 -14.85
C GLY A 62 -1.81 -5.49 -14.49
N SER A 63 -2.05 -6.32 -15.50
CA SER A 63 -2.82 -7.57 -15.39
C SER A 63 -1.99 -8.85 -15.42
N VAL A 64 -0.67 -8.76 -15.57
CA VAL A 64 0.21 -9.92 -15.63
C VAL A 64 0.82 -10.18 -14.25
N ILE A 65 0.23 -11.11 -13.50
CA ILE A 65 0.72 -11.52 -12.19
C ILE A 65 2.17 -11.99 -12.30
N GLY A 66 3.05 -11.43 -11.46
CA GLY A 66 4.45 -11.85 -11.35
C GLY A 66 5.39 -11.29 -12.40
N ASP A 67 4.95 -10.41 -13.32
CA ASP A 67 5.86 -9.70 -14.22
C ASP A 67 6.82 -8.82 -13.41
N GLN A 68 8.08 -9.22 -13.34
CA GLN A 68 9.12 -8.54 -12.56
C GLN A 68 9.34 -7.09 -13.00
N ARG A 69 8.98 -6.74 -14.25
CA ARG A 69 9.14 -5.38 -14.78
C ARG A 69 8.11 -4.41 -14.25
N THR A 70 7.00 -4.90 -13.70
CA THR A 70 5.90 -4.07 -13.19
C THR A 70 5.76 -4.11 -11.66
N VAL A 71 6.66 -4.81 -10.96
CA VAL A 71 6.66 -4.86 -9.49
C VAL A 71 6.98 -3.47 -8.92
N PHE A 72 6.12 -2.99 -8.02
CA PHE A 72 6.41 -1.80 -7.21
C PHE A 72 7.14 -2.19 -5.93
N TYR A 73 6.60 -3.17 -5.20
CA TYR A 73 7.10 -3.55 -3.88
C TYR A 73 6.99 -5.05 -3.64
N VAL A 74 7.97 -5.58 -2.91
CA VAL A 74 7.92 -6.89 -2.26
C VAL A 74 7.89 -6.64 -0.76
N LEU A 75 6.72 -6.78 -0.15
CA LEU A 75 6.45 -6.39 1.23
C LEU A 75 6.55 -7.60 2.17
N SER A 76 7.19 -7.44 3.33
CA SER A 76 7.31 -8.46 4.39
C SER A 76 7.49 -7.81 5.77
N GLY A 77 7.45 -8.61 6.84
CA GLY A 77 7.58 -8.12 8.22
C GLY A 77 6.29 -7.50 8.77
N THR A 78 6.39 -6.76 9.86
CA THR A 78 5.24 -6.23 10.63
C THR A 78 5.05 -4.73 10.56
N MET A 79 5.82 -4.04 9.70
CA MET A 79 5.66 -2.61 9.52
C MET A 79 4.58 -2.35 8.47
N THR A 80 3.51 -1.65 8.85
CA THR A 80 2.45 -1.25 7.92
C THR A 80 3.03 -0.48 6.73
N PRO A 81 2.89 -0.99 5.49
CA PRO A 81 3.35 -0.32 4.29
C PRO A 81 2.62 1.00 4.07
N ASP A 82 3.22 1.87 3.26
CA ASP A 82 2.51 3.05 2.77
C ASP A 82 1.49 2.67 1.71
N LEU A 83 0.61 3.62 1.38
CA LEU A 83 -0.25 3.46 0.21
C LEU A 83 0.59 3.20 -1.05
N VAL A 84 0.01 2.45 -1.98
CA VAL A 84 0.62 2.16 -3.28
C VAL A 84 -0.40 2.50 -4.35
N VAL A 85 -0.03 3.30 -5.34
CA VAL A 85 -0.92 3.64 -6.46
C VAL A 85 -0.43 2.98 -7.74
N SER A 86 -1.33 2.35 -8.50
CA SER A 86 -1.03 1.78 -9.81
C SER A 86 -0.75 2.88 -10.84
N THR A 87 0.00 2.58 -11.90
CA THR A 87 0.12 3.48 -13.06
C THR A 87 -0.87 3.17 -14.17
N SER A 88 -1.52 2.00 -14.10
CA SER A 88 -2.59 1.58 -15.01
C SER A 88 -3.93 1.41 -14.27
N HIS A 89 -5.01 1.16 -15.02
CA HIS A 89 -6.32 0.81 -14.48
C HIS A 89 -6.39 -0.63 -13.93
N GLN A 90 -5.25 -1.33 -13.85
CA GLN A 90 -5.14 -2.69 -13.31
C GLN A 90 -3.93 -2.79 -12.36
N MET A 91 -4.06 -3.63 -11.34
CA MET A 91 -2.99 -3.91 -10.39
C MET A 91 -3.09 -5.36 -9.94
N TRP A 92 -1.96 -6.00 -9.71
CA TRP A 92 -1.92 -7.37 -9.21
C TRP A 92 -1.20 -7.47 -7.87
N LEU A 93 -1.68 -8.39 -7.04
CA LEU A 93 -1.08 -8.75 -5.76
C LEU A 93 -0.77 -10.24 -5.77
N ASN A 94 0.41 -10.63 -5.27
CA ASN A 94 0.75 -12.03 -5.02
C ASN A 94 1.24 -12.20 -3.59
N PHE A 95 0.45 -12.91 -2.78
CA PHE A 95 0.82 -13.32 -1.44
C PHE A 95 1.38 -14.74 -1.48
N LYS A 96 2.64 -14.89 -1.06
CA LYS A 96 3.34 -16.17 -0.96
C LYS A 96 3.91 -16.35 0.42
N THR A 97 3.73 -17.55 0.98
CA THR A 97 4.29 -17.92 2.27
C THR A 97 5.15 -19.17 2.19
N ASP A 98 6.01 -19.35 3.18
CA ASP A 98 6.92 -20.48 3.29
C ASP A 98 6.31 -21.64 4.10
N PHE A 99 7.14 -22.52 4.69
CA PHE A 99 6.71 -23.69 5.45
C PHE A 99 6.36 -23.44 6.92
N SER A 100 6.62 -22.25 7.48
CA SER A 100 6.52 -21.99 8.93
C SER A 100 6.08 -20.56 9.28
N ILE A 101 5.99 -20.28 10.59
CA ILE A 101 5.81 -18.94 11.18
C ILE A 101 4.79 -18.04 10.46
N GLY A 102 3.50 -18.34 10.63
CA GLY A 102 2.45 -17.41 10.22
C GLY A 102 2.19 -16.30 11.25
N PHE A 103 1.85 -15.11 10.75
CA PHE A 103 1.35 -13.97 11.52
C PHE A 103 -0.13 -13.71 11.19
N LEU A 104 -0.72 -12.64 11.72
CA LEU A 104 -2.13 -12.26 11.45
C LEU A 104 -2.40 -11.95 9.97
N GLY A 105 -1.36 -11.66 9.17
CA GLY A 105 -1.47 -11.37 7.75
C GLY A 105 -1.75 -9.90 7.48
N PHE A 106 -2.64 -9.61 6.54
CA PHE A 106 -2.89 -8.23 6.12
C PHE A 106 -4.35 -7.97 5.82
N LYS A 107 -4.72 -6.69 5.96
CA LYS A 107 -5.97 -6.11 5.47
C LYS A 107 -5.63 -4.86 4.69
N VAL A 108 -5.97 -4.86 3.41
CA VAL A 108 -5.73 -3.75 2.49
C VAL A 108 -7.04 -3.38 1.81
N SER A 109 -7.35 -2.09 1.77
CA SER A 109 -8.44 -1.55 0.96
C SER A 109 -7.89 -1.06 -0.37
N TYR A 110 -8.67 -1.22 -1.44
CA TYR A 110 -8.38 -0.61 -2.72
C TYR A 110 -9.48 0.39 -3.08
N GLU A 111 -9.10 1.47 -3.76
CA GLU A 111 -10.03 2.46 -4.30
C GLU A 111 -9.56 3.02 -5.64
N GLU A 112 -10.49 3.38 -6.52
CA GLU A 112 -10.23 4.10 -7.76
C GLU A 112 -9.99 5.59 -7.50
N ILE A 113 -8.91 6.12 -8.03
CA ILE A 113 -8.56 7.54 -7.96
C ILE A 113 -8.18 8.09 -9.34
N ASP A 114 -8.13 9.41 -9.45
CA ASP A 114 -7.74 10.08 -10.69
C ASP A 114 -6.33 9.68 -11.16
N GLN A 115 -6.18 9.46 -12.46
CA GLN A 115 -4.87 9.23 -13.07
C GLN A 115 -3.92 10.40 -12.77
N GLY A 116 -2.67 10.07 -12.45
CA GLY A 116 -1.66 11.06 -12.09
C GLY A 116 -1.72 11.52 -10.63
N SER A 117 -2.63 10.96 -9.83
CA SER A 117 -2.66 11.16 -8.38
C SER A 117 -1.77 10.14 -7.68
N CYS A 118 -1.05 10.57 -6.63
CA CYS A 118 -0.37 9.69 -5.68
C CYS A 118 -1.26 9.29 -4.50
N GLY A 119 -2.53 9.71 -4.49
CA GLY A 119 -3.46 9.45 -3.40
C GLY A 119 -3.12 10.23 -2.12
N ASP A 120 -4.12 10.42 -1.26
CA ASP A 120 -3.92 11.11 0.01
C ASP A 120 -3.25 10.18 1.05
N PRO A 121 -2.02 10.47 1.53
CA PRO A 121 -1.35 9.70 2.59
C PRO A 121 -1.93 9.96 4.00
N GLY A 122 -2.87 10.88 4.12
CA GLY A 122 -3.47 11.36 5.36
C GLY A 122 -2.55 12.28 6.16
N ILE A 123 -2.94 12.51 7.41
CA ILE A 123 -2.18 13.29 8.39
C ILE A 123 -1.55 12.31 9.39
N PRO A 124 -0.29 12.52 9.81
CA PRO A 124 0.31 11.69 10.86
C PRO A 124 -0.38 11.94 12.20
N ALA A 125 -0.58 10.88 13.00
CA ALA A 125 -1.02 11.04 14.38
C ALA A 125 -0.06 11.95 15.14
N TYR A 126 -0.58 12.87 15.97
CA TYR A 126 0.22 13.86 16.71
C TYR A 126 1.10 14.75 15.83
N GLY A 127 0.70 14.96 14.57
CA GLY A 127 1.34 15.90 13.67
C GLY A 127 0.33 16.65 12.81
N LYS A 128 0.83 17.49 11.92
CA LYS A 128 0.05 18.25 10.95
C LYS A 128 0.63 18.09 9.54
N ARG A 129 -0.20 18.36 8.55
CA ARG A 129 0.16 18.41 7.13
C ARG A 129 -0.18 19.78 6.56
N GLU A 130 0.70 20.33 5.74
CA GLU A 130 0.42 21.45 4.84
C GLU A 130 0.45 20.96 3.39
N GLY A 131 -0.52 21.40 2.59
CA GLY A 131 -0.75 20.93 1.22
C GLY A 131 -1.99 20.04 1.10
N THR A 132 -2.72 20.23 0.00
CA THR A 132 -3.96 19.51 -0.34
C THR A 132 -3.93 18.93 -1.76
N GLY A 133 -2.83 19.14 -2.48
CA GLY A 133 -2.62 18.58 -3.81
C GLY A 133 -2.02 17.18 -3.72
N PHE A 134 -2.47 16.29 -4.58
CA PHE A 134 -2.02 14.90 -4.67
C PHE A 134 -1.61 14.51 -6.10
N GLN A 135 -1.58 15.45 -7.04
CA GLN A 135 -1.20 15.21 -8.43
C GLN A 135 0.32 15.24 -8.59
N HIS A 136 0.83 14.72 -9.70
CA HIS A 136 2.26 14.74 -10.04
C HIS A 136 2.88 16.13 -9.85
N GLY A 137 3.95 16.20 -9.06
CA GLY A 137 4.66 17.44 -8.75
C GLY A 137 4.16 18.17 -7.49
N ASP A 138 2.97 17.83 -6.98
CA ASP A 138 2.47 18.37 -5.72
C ASP A 138 3.37 17.95 -4.56
N LYS A 139 3.44 18.82 -3.55
CA LYS A 139 4.26 18.63 -2.36
C LYS A 139 3.41 18.71 -1.11
N LEU A 140 3.67 17.81 -0.18
CA LEU A 140 3.09 17.82 1.15
C LEU A 140 4.20 18.04 2.18
N TYR A 141 3.95 18.92 3.14
CA TYR A 141 4.86 19.21 4.25
C TYR A 141 4.27 18.68 5.53
N PHE A 142 5.07 17.97 6.32
CA PHE A 142 4.67 17.39 7.59
C PHE A 142 5.52 17.92 8.73
N GLU A 143 4.86 18.14 9.86
CA GLU A 143 5.49 18.59 11.09
C GLU A 143 4.84 17.88 12.27
N CYS A 144 5.65 17.27 13.13
CA CYS A 144 5.17 16.67 14.37
C CYS A 144 4.92 17.75 15.42
N GLN A 145 4.00 17.50 16.35
CA GLN A 145 3.78 18.41 17.48
C GLN A 145 5.07 18.54 18.31
N PRO A 146 5.36 19.72 18.92
CA PRO A 146 6.64 19.98 19.60
C PRO A 146 7.05 18.97 20.69
N VAL A 147 6.08 18.30 21.32
CA VAL A 147 6.32 17.31 22.39
C VAL A 147 6.77 15.94 21.84
N PHE A 148 6.67 15.74 20.52
CA PHE A 148 6.89 14.47 19.80
C PHE A 148 8.02 14.66 18.75
N GLU A 149 9.22 15.02 19.22
CA GLU A 149 10.37 15.43 18.40
C GLU A 149 11.26 14.23 18.02
N HIS A 150 11.56 13.98 16.73
CA HIS A 150 12.75 14.47 16.01
C HIS A 150 12.53 14.66 14.49
N VAL A 151 11.31 14.95 14.03
CA VAL A 151 11.07 15.30 12.61
C VAL A 151 11.08 16.82 12.46
N VAL A 152 12.22 17.38 12.06
CA VAL A 152 12.45 18.84 11.94
C VAL A 152 11.45 19.51 10.97
N LYS A 153 11.09 18.79 9.91
CA LYS A 153 10.01 19.01 8.92
C LYS A 153 10.31 18.05 7.79
N MET A 154 9.30 17.34 7.31
CA MET A 154 9.48 16.37 6.21
C MET A 154 8.64 16.78 5.02
N THR A 155 9.22 16.74 3.83
CA THR A 155 8.52 17.03 2.57
C THR A 155 8.49 15.78 1.72
N ILE A 156 7.32 15.47 1.18
CA ILE A 156 7.16 14.41 0.18
C ILE A 156 6.58 15.03 -1.10
N ILE A 157 6.94 14.46 -2.24
CA ILE A 157 6.57 14.94 -3.57
C ILE A 157 5.88 13.80 -4.31
N CYS A 158 4.76 14.10 -4.95
CA CYS A 158 4.09 13.12 -5.80
C CYS A 158 4.88 12.93 -7.10
N GLN A 159 5.42 11.73 -7.30
CA GLN A 159 6.29 11.40 -8.43
C GLN A 159 5.49 10.89 -9.62
N LYS A 160 6.11 10.89 -10.80
CA LYS A 160 5.49 10.47 -12.07
C LYS A 160 5.02 9.01 -12.11
N ASN A 161 5.53 8.16 -11.21
CA ASN A 161 5.14 6.76 -11.04
C ASN A 161 3.98 6.59 -10.05
N ASN A 162 3.24 7.66 -9.75
CA ASN A 162 2.14 7.72 -8.78
C ASN A 162 2.54 7.39 -7.34
N GLN A 163 3.84 7.37 -7.01
CA GLN A 163 4.30 7.18 -5.64
C GLN A 163 4.70 8.50 -4.99
N TRP A 164 4.52 8.59 -3.68
CA TRP A 164 5.16 9.64 -2.90
C TRP A 164 6.66 9.37 -2.77
N SER A 165 7.47 10.43 -2.82
CA SER A 165 8.94 10.34 -2.76
C SER A 165 9.48 9.75 -1.45
N ALA A 166 8.68 9.74 -0.38
CA ALA A 166 9.01 9.12 0.88
C ALA A 166 7.73 8.80 1.68
N LYS A 167 7.90 7.96 2.71
CA LYS A 167 6.87 7.62 3.69
C LYS A 167 6.36 8.85 4.45
N LYS A 168 5.06 8.89 4.75
CA LYS A 168 4.50 9.83 5.74
C LYS A 168 5.15 9.59 7.11
N PRO A 169 5.68 10.61 7.80
CA PRO A 169 6.35 10.42 9.09
C PRO A 169 5.42 9.85 10.16
N SER A 170 5.99 9.11 11.12
CA SER A 170 5.28 8.67 12.33
C SER A 170 5.76 9.51 13.53
N CYS A 171 4.89 10.37 14.07
CA CYS A 171 5.22 11.15 15.25
C CYS A 171 5.01 10.27 16.49
N LYS A 172 6.11 9.86 17.14
CA LYS A 172 6.09 9.07 18.38
C LYS A 172 6.50 9.96 19.57
N CYS A 173 5.94 9.69 20.75
CA CYS A 173 6.44 10.27 21.99
C CYS A 173 7.90 9.83 22.22
N LYS A 174 8.69 10.68 22.89
CA LYS A 174 9.96 10.26 23.50
C LYS A 174 9.72 9.24 24.60
#